data_AF-A0A7K6J8C9-F1
#
_entry.id   AF-A0A7K6J8C9-F1
#
_cell.length_a   1.000
_cell.length_b   1.000
_cell.length_c   1.000
_cell.angle_alpha   90.00
_cell.angle_beta   90.00
_cell.angle_gamma   90.00
#
_symmetry.space_group_name_H-M   'P 1'
#
loop_
_entity.id
_entity.type
_entity.pdbx_description
1 polymer ?
#
loop_
_entity_poly.entity_id
_entity_poly.type
_entity_poly.pdbx_seq_one_letter_code
_entity_poly.pdbx_strand_id
1 'polypeptide(L)'
;SCPLFWTEYEGHCYRYFPINKTWAEADLYCAEFSIGIRSAKLASIHSWEENVFVYDLVNSRVPGIPTDIWTGLNDLRQEGHFEWTDGSSYDYHYWDGSQPDDGIHSIPEEEDCVQIWYRHSSALRSWNDNACGRAFPFVCKIPSLALD
;
A
#
# COMPACT_ATOMS: atom_id res chain seq x y z
N SER A 1 -19.21 -9.34 -3.11
CA SER A 1 -19.41 -8.96 -1.69
C SER A 1 -18.09 -9.07 -0.94
N CYS A 2 -17.91 -8.23 0.09
CA CYS A 2 -16.70 -8.23 0.93
C CYS A 2 -16.91 -8.98 2.26
N PRO A 3 -15.85 -9.57 2.84
CA PRO A 3 -15.91 -10.18 4.16
C PRO A 3 -16.20 -9.14 5.24
N LEU A 4 -16.63 -9.60 6.42
CA LEU A 4 -16.83 -8.74 7.58
C LEU A 4 -15.55 -7.95 7.90
N PHE A 5 -15.72 -6.66 8.20
CA PHE A 5 -14.64 -5.71 8.51
C PHE A 5 -13.75 -5.30 7.33
N TRP A 6 -14.09 -5.71 6.11
CA TRP A 6 -13.50 -5.17 4.89
C TRP A 6 -14.44 -4.13 4.25
N THR A 7 -13.86 -3.12 3.62
CA THR A 7 -14.59 -2.04 2.95
C THR A 7 -14.52 -2.26 1.45
N GLU A 8 -15.67 -2.24 0.78
CA GLU A 8 -15.73 -2.41 -0.68
C GLU A 8 -15.41 -1.08 -1.38
N TYR A 9 -14.65 -1.18 -2.47
CA TYR A 9 -14.41 -0.10 -3.42
C TYR A 9 -14.08 -0.70 -4.78
N GLU A 10 -14.82 -0.31 -5.82
CA GLU A 10 -14.62 -0.69 -7.22
C GLU A 10 -14.31 -2.19 -7.44
N GLY A 11 -15.13 -3.06 -6.87
CA GLY A 11 -15.02 -4.51 -7.06
C GLY A 11 -13.90 -5.16 -6.24
N HIS A 12 -13.25 -4.42 -5.35
CA HIS A 12 -12.22 -4.91 -4.43
C HIS A 12 -12.63 -4.65 -2.97
N CYS A 13 -11.99 -5.39 -2.07
CA CYS A 13 -12.19 -5.28 -0.63
C CYS A 13 -10.88 -4.84 0.01
N TYR A 14 -10.95 -3.84 0.87
CA TYR A 14 -9.80 -3.25 1.53
C TYR A 14 -9.92 -3.30 3.04
N ARG A 15 -8.79 -3.48 3.72
CA ARG A 15 -8.74 -3.44 5.17
C ARG A 15 -7.43 -2.84 5.67
N TYR A 16 -7.58 -1.82 6.51
CA TYR A 16 -6.48 -1.22 7.26
C TYR A 16 -6.17 -2.01 8.53
N PHE A 17 -4.88 -2.20 8.79
CA PHE A 17 -4.37 -2.84 10.01
C PHE A 17 -3.45 -1.86 10.77
N PRO A 18 -3.86 -1.36 11.95
CA PRO A 18 -3.09 -0.41 12.77
C PRO A 18 -2.00 -1.13 13.61
N ILE A 19 -1.23 -2.01 12.98
CA ILE A 19 -0.11 -2.72 13.61
C ILE A 19 1.14 -2.52 12.77
N ASN A 20 2.26 -2.23 13.40
CA ASN A 20 3.50 -1.97 12.69
C ASN A 20 4.16 -3.28 12.28
N LYS A 21 4.47 -3.43 11.00
CA LYS A 21 5.15 -4.58 10.41
C LYS A 21 6.15 -4.12 9.36
N THR A 22 7.24 -4.87 9.20
CA THR A 22 8.08 -4.71 8.01
C THR A 22 7.26 -4.95 6.74
N TRP A 23 7.70 -4.43 5.61
CA TRP A 23 6.93 -4.55 4.36
C TRP A 23 6.63 -6.03 4.02
N ALA A 24 7.63 -6.89 4.13
CA ALA A 24 7.47 -8.33 3.88
C ALA A 24 6.53 -9.01 4.89
N GLU A 25 6.63 -8.66 6.18
CA GLU A 25 5.71 -9.17 7.20
C GLU A 25 4.27 -8.69 6.98
N ALA A 26 4.08 -7.48 6.46
CA ALA A 26 2.78 -6.92 6.15
C ALA A 26 2.12 -7.63 4.96
N ASP A 27 2.86 -7.90 3.87
CA ASP A 27 2.33 -8.68 2.73
C ASP A 27 1.99 -10.12 3.11
N LEU A 28 2.84 -10.77 3.92
CA LEU A 28 2.55 -12.10 4.48
C LEU A 28 1.31 -12.09 5.37
N TYR A 29 1.13 -11.04 6.18
CA TYR A 29 -0.07 -10.90 7.01
C TYR A 29 -1.33 -10.71 6.16
N CYS A 30 -1.27 -9.94 5.08
CA CYS A 30 -2.38 -9.83 4.14
C CYS A 30 -2.75 -11.20 3.54
N ALA A 31 -1.75 -12.02 3.22
CA ALA A 31 -1.97 -13.34 2.63
C ALA A 31 -2.72 -14.34 3.53
N GLU A 32 -2.82 -14.07 4.85
CA GLU A 32 -3.63 -14.86 5.80
C GLU A 32 -5.14 -14.73 5.54
N PHE A 33 -5.58 -13.70 4.81
CA PHE A 33 -6.98 -13.48 4.49
C PHE A 33 -7.29 -13.91 3.06
N SER A 34 -8.37 -14.68 2.88
CA SER A 34 -8.74 -15.22 1.57
C SER A 34 -10.24 -15.13 1.30
N ILE A 35 -10.56 -15.09 0.00
CA ILE A 35 -11.90 -15.17 -0.55
C ILE A 35 -11.85 -16.22 -1.67
N GLY A 36 -12.45 -17.38 -1.42
CA GLY A 36 -12.33 -18.53 -2.32
C GLY A 36 -10.87 -18.96 -2.47
N ILE A 37 -10.36 -18.94 -3.71
CA ILE A 37 -8.97 -19.30 -4.03
C ILE A 37 -8.00 -18.10 -4.04
N ARG A 38 -8.50 -16.89 -3.80
CA ARG A 38 -7.69 -15.65 -3.83
C ARG A 38 -7.27 -15.29 -2.41
N SER A 39 -6.02 -14.91 -2.23
CA SER A 39 -5.50 -14.34 -0.99
C SER A 39 -5.35 -12.83 -1.14
N ALA A 40 -5.50 -12.09 -0.04
CA ALA A 40 -5.25 -10.66 -0.03
C ALA A 40 -3.74 -10.40 -0.11
N LYS A 41 -3.40 -9.22 -0.61
CA LYS A 41 -2.04 -8.70 -0.71
C LYS A 41 -2.00 -7.29 -0.16
N LEU A 42 -0.82 -6.73 0.05
CA LEU A 42 -0.72 -5.28 0.24
C LEU A 42 -1.40 -4.55 -0.91
N ALA A 43 -2.03 -3.42 -0.61
CA ALA A 43 -2.88 -2.74 -1.57
C ALA A 43 -2.10 -2.22 -2.79
N SER A 44 -2.55 -2.60 -3.98
CA SER A 44 -2.26 -1.94 -5.24
C SER A 44 -3.16 -0.72 -5.46
N ILE A 45 -2.66 0.29 -6.15
CA ILE A 45 -3.36 1.56 -6.41
C ILE A 45 -3.22 1.92 -7.90
N HIS A 46 -4.37 2.07 -8.58
CA HIS A 46 -4.48 2.23 -10.03
C HIS A 46 -5.15 3.54 -10.46
N SER A 47 -5.54 4.38 -9.50
CA SER A 47 -6.14 5.68 -9.79
C SER A 47 -5.94 6.66 -8.65
N TRP A 48 -6.15 7.94 -8.95
CA TRP A 48 -6.20 9.00 -7.94
C TRP A 48 -7.32 8.75 -6.94
N GLU A 49 -8.49 8.36 -7.42
CA GLU A 49 -9.67 8.08 -6.60
C GLU A 49 -9.43 6.90 -5.64
N GLU A 50 -8.75 5.85 -6.11
CA GLU A 50 -8.35 4.73 -5.24
C GLU A 50 -7.33 5.17 -4.19
N ASN A 51 -6.34 6.01 -4.55
CA ASN A 51 -5.37 6.56 -3.59
C ASN A 51 -6.07 7.35 -2.47
N VAL A 52 -7.01 8.22 -2.85
CA VAL A 52 -7.84 8.99 -1.92
C VAL A 52 -8.67 8.06 -1.04
N PHE A 53 -9.32 7.04 -1.63
CA PHE A 53 -10.11 6.06 -0.89
C PHE A 53 -9.26 5.30 0.15
N VAL A 54 -8.07 4.82 -0.22
CA VAL A 54 -7.17 4.10 0.70
C VAL A 54 -6.76 5.01 1.86
N TYR A 55 -6.45 6.27 1.57
CA TYR A 55 -6.12 7.24 2.59
C TYR A 55 -7.31 7.53 3.53
N ASP A 56 -8.49 7.77 2.98
CA ASP A 56 -9.70 8.05 3.76
C ASP A 56 -10.12 6.83 4.60
N LEU A 57 -9.89 5.61 4.10
CA LEU A 57 -10.06 4.39 4.86
C LEU A 57 -9.19 4.41 6.12
N VAL A 58 -7.90 4.77 6.03
CA VAL A 58 -7.03 4.86 7.21
C VAL A 58 -7.48 5.98 8.14
N ASN A 59 -7.72 7.18 7.61
CA ASN A 59 -8.14 8.34 8.41
C ASN A 59 -9.49 8.11 9.13
N SER A 60 -10.40 7.31 8.55
CA SER A 60 -11.66 6.92 9.20
C SER A 60 -11.48 6.04 10.44
N ARG A 61 -10.36 5.30 10.51
CA ARG A 61 -10.05 4.37 11.62
C ARG A 61 -9.18 5.01 12.68
N VAL A 62 -8.27 5.90 12.28
CA VAL A 62 -7.36 6.61 13.18
C VAL A 62 -7.33 8.12 12.86
N PRO A 63 -8.44 8.85 13.11
CA PRO A 63 -8.56 10.25 12.69
C PRO A 63 -7.48 11.14 13.30
N GLY A 64 -6.77 11.87 12.45
CA GLY A 64 -5.77 12.86 12.87
C GLY A 64 -4.47 12.27 13.43
N ILE A 65 -4.26 10.95 13.34
CA ILE A 65 -2.99 10.32 13.70
C ILE A 65 -2.07 10.33 12.47
N PRO A 66 -0.89 10.97 12.54
CA PRO A 66 0.15 10.85 11.52
C PRO A 66 0.52 9.38 11.31
N THR A 67 0.37 8.87 10.09
CA THR A 67 0.65 7.45 9.83
C THR A 67 1.11 7.27 8.39
N ASP A 68 2.34 6.78 8.25
CA ASP A 68 2.84 6.21 7.01
C ASP A 68 2.25 4.81 6.85
N ILE A 69 1.89 4.45 5.62
CA ILE A 69 1.12 3.23 5.35
C ILE A 69 1.80 2.45 4.23
N TRP A 70 2.16 1.20 4.49
CA TRP A 70 2.68 0.34 3.43
C TRP A 70 1.63 0.06 2.34
N THR A 71 2.10 0.08 1.09
CA THR A 71 1.40 -0.38 -0.11
C THR A 71 2.14 -1.58 -0.69
N GLY A 72 1.57 -2.24 -1.71
CA GLY A 72 2.20 -3.39 -2.35
C GLY A 72 3.28 -3.05 -3.38
N LEU A 73 3.59 -1.78 -3.62
CA LEU A 73 4.55 -1.37 -4.64
C LEU A 73 5.98 -1.54 -4.11
N ASN A 74 6.85 -2.09 -4.95
CA ASN A 74 8.25 -2.32 -4.64
C ASN A 74 9.06 -2.45 -5.93
N ASP A 75 10.37 -2.32 -5.86
CA ASP A 75 11.31 -2.60 -6.96
C ASP A 75 12.46 -3.53 -6.54
N LEU A 76 12.23 -4.34 -5.49
CA LEU A 76 13.14 -5.36 -4.93
C LEU A 76 13.78 -6.30 -5.98
N ARG A 77 13.09 -6.52 -7.10
CA ARG A 77 13.59 -7.40 -8.17
C ARG A 77 14.61 -6.70 -9.07
N GLN A 78 14.39 -5.42 -9.33
CA GLN A 78 15.20 -4.61 -10.22
C GLN A 78 14.96 -3.13 -9.92
N GLU A 79 16.01 -2.47 -9.44
CA GLU A 79 16.04 -1.04 -9.16
C GLU A 79 15.41 -0.19 -10.28
N GLY A 80 14.51 0.71 -9.90
CA GLY A 80 13.75 1.58 -10.81
C GLY A 80 12.66 0.88 -11.63
N HIS A 81 12.43 -0.42 -11.41
CA HIS A 81 11.37 -1.19 -12.03
C HIS A 81 10.34 -1.67 -11.01
N PHE A 82 9.37 -0.79 -10.73
CA PHE A 82 8.34 -1.05 -9.75
C PHE A 82 7.29 -2.08 -10.20
N GLU A 83 6.95 -2.99 -9.29
CA GLU A 83 5.92 -4.02 -9.42
C GLU A 83 5.03 -4.09 -8.15
N TRP A 84 3.75 -4.45 -8.34
CA TRP A 84 2.82 -4.70 -7.24
C TRP A 84 2.91 -6.16 -6.77
N THR A 85 2.83 -6.42 -5.46
CA THR A 85 2.85 -7.80 -4.91
C THR A 85 1.68 -8.68 -5.34
N ASP A 86 0.59 -8.09 -5.82
CA ASP A 86 -0.58 -8.80 -6.36
C ASP A 86 -0.46 -9.13 -7.86
N GLY A 87 0.61 -8.69 -8.51
CA GLY A 87 0.89 -8.91 -9.93
C GLY A 87 0.06 -8.04 -10.89
N SER A 88 -0.66 -7.05 -10.38
CA SER A 88 -1.36 -6.05 -11.19
C SER A 88 -0.40 -5.13 -11.94
N SER A 89 -0.90 -4.44 -12.97
CA SER A 89 -0.10 -3.49 -13.76
C SER A 89 0.33 -2.29 -12.92
N TYR A 90 1.59 -1.86 -13.10
CA TYR A 90 2.04 -0.54 -12.67
C TYR A 90 1.65 0.52 -13.71
N ASP A 91 0.40 0.95 -13.66
CA ASP A 91 -0.25 1.87 -14.61
C ASP A 91 -0.55 3.27 -14.04
N TYR A 92 -0.41 3.41 -12.73
CA TYR A 92 -0.61 4.65 -12.00
C TYR A 92 0.54 4.88 -11.02
N HIS A 93 0.92 6.14 -10.85
CA HIS A 93 1.91 6.54 -9.87
C HIS A 93 1.59 7.90 -9.28
N TYR A 94 1.87 8.06 -8.00
CA TYR A 94 1.60 9.29 -7.27
C TYR A 94 2.73 9.67 -6.31
N TRP A 95 3.95 9.62 -6.83
CA TRP A 95 5.16 9.99 -6.12
C TRP A 95 5.11 11.40 -5.56
N ASP A 96 5.69 11.60 -4.38
CA ASP A 96 5.88 12.94 -3.83
C ASP A 96 6.94 13.71 -4.62
N GLY A 97 7.02 15.03 -4.44
CA GLY A 97 7.98 15.85 -5.15
C GLY A 97 9.41 15.32 -4.95
N SER A 98 10.09 15.06 -6.07
CA SER A 98 11.43 14.48 -6.14
C SER A 98 11.55 13.00 -5.80
N GLN A 99 10.44 12.27 -5.60
CA GLN A 99 10.41 10.82 -5.37
C GLN A 99 10.08 10.04 -6.67
N PRO A 100 10.41 8.74 -6.78
CA PRO A 100 11.29 8.02 -5.85
C PRO A 100 12.71 8.58 -5.95
N ASP A 101 13.37 8.77 -4.80
CA ASP A 101 14.72 9.36 -4.77
C ASP A 101 15.83 8.40 -4.37
N ASP A 102 15.50 7.12 -4.14
CA ASP A 102 16.42 6.04 -3.76
C ASP A 102 17.27 6.40 -2.52
N GLY A 103 16.85 7.42 -1.75
CA GLY A 103 17.76 8.21 -0.93
C GLY A 103 18.95 8.75 -1.76
N ILE A 104 19.11 10.07 -1.83
CA ILE A 104 20.23 10.75 -2.50
C ILE A 104 21.67 10.39 -1.98
N HIS A 105 21.87 9.30 -1.23
CA HIS A 105 23.12 8.98 -0.53
C HIS A 105 23.56 7.51 -0.58
N SER A 106 24.32 7.16 -1.61
CA SER A 106 25.60 6.41 -1.50
C SER A 106 25.60 4.97 -0.94
N ILE A 107 24.45 4.34 -0.71
CA ILE A 107 24.37 2.91 -0.37
C ILE A 107 23.28 2.29 -1.26
N PRO A 108 23.63 1.44 -2.25
CA PRO A 108 22.62 0.73 -3.00
C PRO A 108 21.88 -0.23 -2.05
N GLU A 109 20.56 -0.39 -2.22
CA GLU A 109 19.70 -1.39 -1.55
C GLU A 109 18.97 -0.95 -0.26
N GLU A 110 18.73 0.34 0.00
CA GLU A 110 18.05 0.75 1.24
C GLU A 110 16.58 1.20 1.14
N GLU A 111 15.96 1.53 -0.02
CA GLU A 111 14.58 2.09 -0.03
C GLU A 111 13.56 1.44 -0.99
N ASP A 112 13.65 0.14 -1.29
CA ASP A 112 12.85 -0.52 -2.35
C ASP A 112 11.32 -0.73 -2.08
N CYS A 113 10.78 -0.24 -0.97
CA CYS A 113 9.39 -0.50 -0.55
C CYS A 113 8.57 0.79 -0.41
N VAL A 114 7.36 0.79 -0.96
CA VAL A 114 6.61 2.05 -1.11
C VAL A 114 5.52 2.22 -0.07
N GLN A 115 5.52 3.39 0.56
CA GLN A 115 4.49 3.84 1.48
C GLN A 115 3.68 5.01 0.92
N ILE A 116 2.41 5.11 1.31
CA ILE A 116 1.70 6.39 1.31
C ILE A 116 2.32 7.21 2.45
N TRP A 117 2.95 8.32 2.09
CA TRP A 117 3.70 9.13 3.02
C TRP A 117 2.83 10.19 3.71
N TYR A 118 2.86 10.19 5.04
CA TYR A 118 2.28 11.26 5.81
C TYR A 118 3.22 12.47 5.85
N ARG A 119 2.76 13.59 5.28
CA ARG A 119 3.37 14.91 5.47
C ARG A 119 2.39 15.83 6.19
N HIS A 120 2.86 16.50 7.24
CA HIS A 120 2.09 17.54 7.93
C HIS A 120 1.74 18.73 7.02
N SER A 121 2.61 19.04 6.05
CA SER A 121 2.49 20.18 5.14
C SER A 121 1.76 19.87 3.82
N SER A 122 1.41 18.61 3.57
CA SER A 122 0.78 18.18 2.33
C SER A 122 -0.38 17.24 2.63
N ALA A 123 -1.55 17.54 2.06
CA ALA A 123 -2.71 16.65 2.10
C ALA A 123 -2.73 15.65 0.93
N LEU A 124 -1.72 15.68 0.06
CA LEU A 124 -1.70 14.90 -1.18
C LEU A 124 -1.53 13.40 -0.93
N ARG A 125 -0.86 13.02 0.18
CA ARG A 125 -0.65 11.61 0.56
C ARG A 125 -0.05 10.81 -0.60
N SER A 126 0.96 11.44 -1.16
CA SER A 126 1.87 10.97 -2.18
C SER A 126 2.80 9.90 -1.65
N TRP A 127 3.44 9.19 -2.57
CA TRP A 127 4.24 8.02 -2.27
C TRP A 127 5.70 8.37 -2.00
N ASN A 128 6.35 7.57 -1.15
CA ASN A 128 7.78 7.59 -0.85
C ASN A 128 8.27 6.15 -0.88
N ASP A 129 9.38 5.92 -1.57
CA ASP A 129 10.17 4.70 -1.47
C ASP A 129 10.94 4.75 -0.13
N ASN A 130 10.94 3.66 0.63
CA ASN A 130 11.46 3.65 2.00
C ASN A 130 12.03 2.29 2.34
N ALA A 131 12.89 2.25 3.35
CA ALA A 131 13.51 1.02 3.78
C ALA A 131 12.49 -0.04 4.20
N CYS A 132 12.49 -1.16 3.47
CA CYS A 132 11.59 -2.29 3.68
C CYS A 132 11.63 -2.85 5.11
N GLY A 133 12.76 -2.67 5.80
CA GLY A 133 12.94 -3.05 7.20
C GLY A 133 12.25 -2.15 8.22
N ARG A 134 11.69 -0.99 7.81
CA ARG A 134 10.88 -0.15 8.69
C ARG A 134 9.51 -0.78 8.95
N ALA A 135 9.00 -0.52 10.14
CA ALA A 135 7.72 -1.08 10.57
C ALA A 135 6.61 -0.04 10.51
N PHE A 136 5.67 -0.20 9.59
CA PHE A 136 4.51 0.68 9.43
C PHE A 136 3.19 -0.10 9.46
N PRO A 137 2.07 0.57 9.80
CA PRO A 137 0.73 0.10 9.47
C PRO A 137 0.56 -0.10 7.97
N PHE A 138 -0.49 -0.84 7.57
CA PHE A 138 -0.63 -1.24 6.18
C PHE A 138 -2.10 -1.46 5.79
N VAL A 139 -2.36 -1.44 4.49
CA VAL A 139 -3.68 -1.74 3.92
C VAL A 139 -3.56 -2.97 3.04
N CYS A 140 -4.43 -3.96 3.28
CA CYS A 140 -4.58 -5.12 2.42
C CYS A 140 -5.71 -4.90 1.41
N LYS A 141 -5.57 -5.50 0.22
CA LYS A 141 -6.56 -5.52 -0.86
C LYS A 141 -6.79 -6.95 -1.35
N ILE A 142 -8.03 -7.27 -1.70
CA ILE A 142 -8.40 -8.54 -2.34
C ILE A 142 -9.59 -8.32 -3.28
N PRO A 143 -9.68 -9.02 -4.42
CA PRO A 143 -10.86 -8.94 -5.28
C PRO A 143 -12.12 -9.36 -4.53
N SER A 144 -13.21 -8.60 -4.69
CA SER A 144 -14.50 -8.95 -4.12
C SER A 144 -15.09 -10.18 -4.83
N LEU A 145 -15.99 -10.92 -4.17
CA LEU A 145 -16.78 -11.93 -4.87
C LEU A 145 -17.70 -11.23 -5.86
N ALA A 146 -17.55 -11.48 -7.16
CA ALA A 146 -18.64 -11.21 -8.09
C ALA A 146 -19.86 -12.03 -7.62
N LEU A 147 -20.99 -11.36 -7.44
CA LEU A 147 -22.27 -12.07 -7.38
C LEU A 147 -22.63 -12.29 -8.85
N ASP A 148 -22.40 -13.50 -9.34
CA ASP A 148 -22.94 -13.93 -10.64
C ASP A 148 -24.48 -13.87 -10.64
#